data_AF-A0A195AWE5-F1
#
_entry.id   AF-A0A195AWE5-F1
#
_cell.length_a   1.000
_cell.length_b   1.000
_cell.length_c   1.000
_cell.angle_alpha   90.00
_cell.angle_beta   90.00
_cell.angle_gamma   90.00
#
_symmetry.space_group_name_H-M   'P 1'
#
loop_
_entity.id
_entity.type
_entity.pdbx_description
1 polymer ?
#
loop_
_entity_poly.entity_id
_entity_poly.type
_entity_poly.pdbx_seq_one_letter_code
_entity_poly.pdbx_strand_id
1 'polypeptide(L)'
;MLEKPSGTDNQLSKEDYLIMRAKKALPGDIYAAKSWLITARSLFPHSAKVQFEAYRIEKLSKNVKEAAKCFSEIFQNFPDDRDIWKEIETVTTCLRLEQCDSEAEFLCQMFQHIPQDLQHRLLVMTADHSEDTMEHCKLLLLLLRKFPQTIATHGPRLVETLLTAEKHSHPGRTVNGFRRLLACETLPLLGDAVVELNPRLSLRLLCKAVEFYLAYIQQPQDTQIQNPWDRLFQIMELMSKKLGWELSNLFAMPWNHETYSDKLQQYAIVHSTGLCDEPIVRQLLMCAIVVLLRILNEHNALINNEETVYCLVEAFGEEVYSAESKLKKRKRDDNAGIVITSDSDYNGSGLALAVKLWDLLHSTDYLQREITKLNQQLRLDNWLNLFLTDLAIYKGLHHEVRARLLEGNTLSTNIRLACTSFFLKDYQAMLEYIVVVTNSLPTTAGKISHTLTVPSIRHLHYLILARFPILQYCCKLLLLAIKENFSSPGNIGDLSIGHALVLIQIDWPQEANLLTTITERILNRGSFIYPLFQSYIICIDILEELTYLWSDHGGGISLDITTGMAIIQNRRVTTRGADKGVREEFKQAMRQQAARDGTVYLDELLEKFIINEQNVILHSLGRPQCADLR
;
A
#
# COMPACT_ATOMS: atom_id res chain seq x y z
N MET A 1 22.13 -48.09 81.35
CA MET A 1 21.40 -46.86 80.98
C MET A 1 21.99 -46.33 79.70
N LEU A 2 21.15 -46.31 78.66
CA LEU A 2 21.15 -45.49 77.44
C LEU A 2 20.72 -46.35 76.25
N GLU A 3 19.41 -46.29 76.10
CA GLU A 3 18.52 -46.57 74.99
C GLU A 3 19.16 -46.80 73.61
N LYS A 4 18.67 -47.86 72.96
CA LYS A 4 18.49 -47.86 71.50
C LYS A 4 17.58 -46.68 71.13
N PRO A 5 17.93 -45.88 70.13
CA PRO A 5 16.95 -45.39 69.19
C PRO A 5 16.89 -46.36 68.00
N SER A 6 15.68 -46.88 67.82
CA SER A 6 15.11 -47.28 66.55
C SER A 6 15.37 -46.24 65.47
N GLY A 7 15.88 -46.67 64.32
CA GLY A 7 15.95 -45.85 63.13
C GLY A 7 16.17 -46.74 61.92
N THR A 8 15.10 -46.92 61.15
CA THR A 8 15.12 -47.36 59.76
C THR A 8 15.90 -46.34 58.92
N ASP A 9 17.22 -46.27 59.09
CA ASP A 9 18.07 -45.58 58.14
C ASP A 9 18.54 -46.62 57.13
N ASN A 10 17.79 -46.63 56.03
CA ASN A 10 18.13 -47.21 54.74
C ASN A 10 19.65 -47.22 54.54
N GLN A 11 20.17 -48.28 53.91
CA GLN A 11 21.52 -48.33 53.35
C GLN A 11 21.69 -47.21 52.30
N LEU A 12 21.76 -45.96 52.76
CA LEU A 12 22.18 -44.81 52.01
C LEU A 12 23.65 -45.04 51.75
N SER A 13 24.03 -45.00 50.49
CA SER A 13 25.43 -45.02 50.11
C SER A 13 26.17 -43.90 50.88
N LYS A 14 27.46 -44.08 51.13
CA LYS A 14 28.27 -43.09 51.86
C LYS A 14 28.24 -41.71 51.19
N GLU A 15 28.03 -41.67 49.86
CA GLU A 15 27.78 -40.44 49.08
C GLU A 15 26.41 -39.81 49.42
N ASP A 16 25.32 -40.59 49.44
CA ASP A 16 23.96 -40.09 49.72
C ASP A 16 23.82 -39.58 51.16
N TYR A 17 24.52 -40.19 52.11
CA TYR A 17 24.56 -39.75 53.50
C TYR A 17 25.19 -38.35 53.66
N LEU A 18 26.29 -38.09 52.95
CA LEU A 18 26.97 -36.79 52.98
C LEU A 18 26.13 -35.71 52.28
N ILE A 19 25.48 -36.05 51.17
CA ILE A 19 24.53 -35.16 50.47
C ILE A 19 23.34 -34.82 51.38
N MET A 20 22.76 -35.81 52.07
CA MET A 20 21.66 -35.60 53.01
C MET A 20 22.06 -34.67 54.16
N ARG A 21 23.28 -34.82 54.70
CA ARG A 21 23.80 -33.93 55.76
C ARG A 21 23.99 -32.49 55.27
N ALA A 22 24.51 -32.30 54.05
CA ALA A 22 24.62 -30.97 53.44
C ALA A 22 23.25 -30.29 53.26
N LYS A 23 22.23 -31.04 52.78
CA LYS A 23 20.85 -30.54 52.61
C LYS A 23 20.18 -30.14 53.93
N LYS A 24 20.42 -30.89 55.01
CA LYS A 24 19.89 -30.58 56.35
C LYS A 24 20.55 -29.33 56.97
N ALA A 25 21.80 -29.05 56.63
CA ALA A 25 22.53 -27.86 57.11
C ALA A 25 22.15 -26.57 56.35
N LEU A 26 21.69 -26.69 55.11
CA LEU A 26 21.37 -25.57 54.21
C LEU A 26 20.44 -24.48 54.78
N PRO A 27 19.32 -24.79 55.48
CA PRO A 27 18.43 -23.76 56.03
C PRO A 27 18.97 -23.06 57.29
N GLY A 28 20.01 -23.61 57.94
CA GLY A 28 20.58 -23.06 59.18
C GLY A 28 21.91 -22.33 58.97
N ASP A 29 22.80 -22.91 58.16
CA ASP A 29 24.12 -22.33 57.86
C ASP A 29 24.64 -22.81 56.50
N ILE A 30 24.77 -21.87 55.57
CA ILE A 30 25.25 -22.09 54.20
C ILE A 30 26.71 -22.56 54.22
N TYR A 31 27.55 -22.07 55.14
CA TYR A 31 28.97 -22.45 55.22
C TYR A 31 29.14 -23.87 55.77
N ALA A 32 28.29 -24.27 56.72
CA ALA A 32 28.23 -25.65 57.19
C ALA A 32 27.85 -26.60 56.04
N ALA A 33 26.84 -26.26 55.23
CA ALA A 33 26.46 -27.05 54.05
C ALA A 33 27.62 -27.16 53.02
N LYS A 34 28.36 -26.07 52.77
CA LYS A 34 29.55 -26.08 51.90
C LYS A 34 30.67 -26.97 52.45
N SER A 35 30.92 -26.95 53.76
CA SER A 35 31.97 -27.79 54.38
C SER A 35 31.69 -29.30 54.21
N TRP A 36 30.43 -29.72 54.35
CA TRP A 36 29.99 -31.10 54.09
C TRP A 36 30.19 -31.50 52.63
N LEU A 37 29.92 -30.59 51.68
CA LEU A 37 30.13 -30.84 50.26
C LEU A 37 31.59 -30.88 49.85
N ILE A 38 32.46 -30.04 50.44
CA ILE A 38 33.91 -30.12 50.21
C ILE A 38 34.41 -31.50 50.66
N THR A 39 33.99 -31.95 51.84
CA THR A 39 34.32 -33.29 52.35
C THR A 39 33.82 -34.39 51.42
N ALA A 40 32.59 -34.26 50.90
CA ALA A 40 32.02 -35.20 49.94
C ALA A 40 32.78 -35.21 48.59
N ARG A 41 33.17 -34.05 48.06
CA ARG A 41 33.95 -33.92 46.81
C ARG A 41 35.35 -34.51 46.95
N SER A 42 35.98 -34.39 48.12
CA SER A 42 37.29 -35.00 48.38
C SER A 42 37.22 -36.51 48.51
N LEU A 43 36.12 -37.06 49.06
CA LEU A 43 35.93 -38.50 49.23
C LEU A 43 35.40 -39.19 47.96
N PHE A 44 34.61 -38.50 47.16
CA PHE A 44 33.95 -39.01 45.96
C PHE A 44 34.11 -38.06 44.76
N PRO A 45 35.34 -37.82 44.28
CA PRO A 45 35.62 -36.84 43.22
C PRO A 45 34.98 -37.20 41.87
N HIS A 46 34.68 -38.49 41.63
CA HIS A 46 34.06 -38.96 40.39
C HIS A 46 32.54 -39.19 40.50
N SER A 47 31.88 -38.77 41.58
CA SER A 47 30.42 -38.90 41.72
C SER A 47 29.70 -37.68 41.15
N ALA A 48 28.99 -37.86 40.03
CA ALA A 48 28.20 -36.81 39.39
C ALA A 48 27.16 -36.20 40.35
N LYS A 49 26.53 -37.02 41.21
CA LYS A 49 25.55 -36.57 42.22
C LYS A 49 26.14 -35.59 43.23
N VAL A 50 27.34 -35.86 43.74
CA VAL A 50 28.00 -35.00 44.74
C VAL A 50 28.41 -33.67 44.10
N GLN A 51 28.90 -33.71 42.86
CA GLN A 51 29.27 -32.49 42.14
C GLN A 51 28.03 -31.65 41.78
N PHE A 52 26.93 -32.27 41.32
CA PHE A 52 25.69 -31.58 41.00
C PHE A 52 25.04 -30.92 42.23
N GLU A 53 25.11 -31.56 43.39
CA GLU A 53 24.61 -30.98 44.64
C GLU A 53 25.50 -29.81 45.13
N ALA A 54 26.81 -29.85 44.87
CA ALA A 54 27.68 -28.69 45.07
C ALA A 54 27.30 -27.52 44.16
N TYR A 55 27.02 -27.77 42.88
CA TYR A 55 26.50 -26.76 41.97
C TYR A 55 25.16 -26.16 42.45
N ARG A 56 24.21 -27.00 42.87
CA ARG A 56 22.88 -26.59 43.33
C ARG A 56 22.94 -25.67 44.55
N ILE A 57 23.84 -25.96 45.50
CA ILE A 57 24.03 -25.12 46.69
C ILE A 57 24.66 -23.77 46.31
N GLU A 58 25.61 -23.74 45.36
CA GLU A 58 26.17 -22.47 44.86
C GLU A 58 25.11 -21.63 44.10
N LYS A 59 24.25 -22.27 43.28
CA LYS A 59 23.09 -21.64 42.61
C LYS A 59 22.13 -21.02 43.63
N LEU A 60 21.75 -21.75 44.68
CA LEU A 60 20.87 -21.24 45.75
C LEU A 60 21.52 -20.10 46.55
N SER A 61 22.84 -20.10 46.69
CA SER A 61 23.59 -19.03 47.34
C SER A 61 23.83 -17.79 46.44
N LYS A 62 23.30 -17.79 45.21
CA LYS A 62 23.50 -16.75 44.18
C LYS A 62 24.97 -16.41 43.90
N ASN A 63 25.87 -17.38 44.09
CA ASN A 63 27.29 -17.19 43.87
C ASN A 63 27.68 -17.54 42.44
N VAL A 64 27.62 -16.54 41.56
CA VAL A 64 27.77 -16.70 40.11
C VAL A 64 29.11 -17.34 39.71
N LYS A 65 30.23 -16.92 40.33
CA LYS A 65 31.58 -17.36 39.93
C LYS A 65 31.85 -18.82 40.30
N GLU A 66 31.50 -19.21 41.52
CA GLU A 66 31.71 -20.59 41.97
C GLU A 66 30.68 -21.55 41.37
N ALA A 67 29.45 -21.10 41.12
CA ALA A 67 28.46 -21.86 40.35
C ALA A 67 28.97 -22.14 38.92
N ALA A 68 29.55 -21.15 38.24
CA ALA A 68 30.12 -21.33 36.91
C ALA A 68 31.31 -22.31 36.89
N LYS A 69 32.18 -22.28 37.91
CA LYS A 69 33.28 -23.24 38.06
C LYS A 69 32.77 -24.66 38.29
N CYS A 70 31.84 -24.84 39.23
CA CYS A 70 31.25 -26.15 39.52
C CYS A 70 30.55 -26.70 38.27
N PHE A 71 29.78 -25.87 37.57
CA PHE A 71 29.12 -26.24 36.33
C PHE A 71 30.13 -26.63 35.22
N SER A 72 31.24 -25.89 35.11
CA SER A 72 32.30 -26.20 34.13
C SER A 72 32.99 -27.55 34.41
N GLU A 73 33.31 -27.84 35.67
CA GLU A 73 33.90 -29.12 36.08
C GLU A 73 32.96 -30.29 35.81
N ILE A 74 31.67 -30.10 36.11
CA ILE A 74 30.61 -31.08 35.90
C ILE A 74 30.45 -31.38 34.41
N PHE A 75 30.37 -30.35 33.56
CA PHE A 75 30.22 -30.49 32.12
C PHE A 75 31.42 -31.17 31.44
N GLN A 76 32.64 -30.94 31.94
CA GLN A 76 33.85 -31.59 31.39
C GLN A 76 33.94 -33.07 31.76
N ASN A 77 33.58 -33.41 33.00
CA ASN A 77 33.77 -34.76 33.54
C ASN A 77 32.59 -35.70 33.28
N PHE A 78 31.36 -35.15 33.16
CA PHE A 78 30.11 -35.92 33.04
C PHE A 78 29.19 -35.36 31.93
N PRO A 79 29.60 -35.37 30.66
CA PRO A 79 28.81 -34.77 29.58
C PRO A 79 27.48 -35.49 29.28
N ASP A 80 27.31 -36.75 29.68
CA ASP A 80 26.13 -37.58 29.35
C ASP A 80 25.09 -37.66 30.49
N ASP A 81 25.29 -36.96 31.61
CA ASP A 81 24.36 -37.03 32.74
C ASP A 81 23.05 -36.24 32.46
N ARG A 82 21.92 -36.88 32.74
CA ARG A 82 20.58 -36.34 32.48
C ARG A 82 20.28 -35.04 33.24
N ASP A 83 20.75 -34.91 34.48
CA ASP A 83 20.40 -33.75 35.30
C ASP A 83 21.22 -32.52 34.91
N ILE A 84 22.43 -32.72 34.39
CA ILE A 84 23.24 -31.66 33.76
C ILE A 84 22.59 -31.19 32.46
N TRP A 85 22.11 -32.12 31.63
CA TRP A 85 21.44 -31.79 30.37
C TRP A 85 20.19 -30.92 30.56
N LYS A 86 19.35 -31.23 31.55
CA LYS A 86 18.21 -30.37 31.91
C LYS A 86 18.67 -28.96 32.29
N GLU A 87 19.77 -28.85 33.05
CA GLU A 87 20.30 -27.54 33.42
C GLU A 87 20.87 -26.80 32.19
N ILE A 88 21.55 -27.50 31.27
CA ILE A 88 22.00 -26.94 29.99
C ILE A 88 20.82 -26.40 29.16
N GLU A 89 19.73 -27.15 29.04
CA GLU A 89 18.50 -26.72 28.37
C GLU A 89 17.90 -25.47 29.03
N THR A 90 17.89 -25.40 30.37
CA THR A 90 17.39 -24.22 31.09
C THR A 90 18.28 -23.00 30.86
N VAL A 91 19.61 -23.16 30.93
CA VAL A 91 20.58 -22.07 30.68
C VAL A 91 20.44 -21.56 29.24
N THR A 92 20.41 -22.46 28.25
CA THR A 92 20.26 -22.08 26.84
C THR A 92 18.91 -21.46 26.52
N THR A 93 17.84 -21.85 27.23
CA THR A 93 16.52 -21.21 27.11
C THR A 93 16.54 -19.80 27.71
N CYS A 94 17.12 -19.62 28.90
CA CYS A 94 17.25 -18.29 29.52
C CYS A 94 18.10 -17.33 28.68
N LEU A 95 19.17 -17.81 28.03
CA LEU A 95 20.02 -17.00 27.14
C LEU A 95 19.27 -16.42 25.92
N ARG A 96 18.08 -16.93 25.61
CA ARG A 96 17.27 -16.54 24.45
C ARG A 96 16.09 -15.63 24.80
N LEU A 97 15.81 -15.42 26.09
CA LEU A 97 14.69 -14.58 26.54
C LEU A 97 15.04 -13.10 26.39
N GLU A 98 14.13 -12.32 25.81
CA GLU A 98 14.24 -10.85 25.71
C GLU A 98 13.91 -10.16 27.06
N GLN A 99 13.13 -10.82 27.92
CA GLN A 99 12.82 -10.39 29.29
C GLN A 99 13.30 -11.47 30.26
N CYS A 100 14.19 -11.10 31.18
CA CYS A 100 14.78 -12.04 32.14
C CYS A 100 14.15 -11.86 33.52
N ASP A 101 13.62 -12.95 34.09
CA ASP A 101 13.36 -13.02 35.51
C ASP A 101 14.68 -13.07 36.31
N SER A 102 14.63 -12.81 37.61
CA SER A 102 15.83 -12.82 38.48
C SER A 102 16.66 -14.12 38.44
N GLU A 103 16.03 -15.26 38.11
CA GLU A 103 16.71 -16.54 37.90
C GLU A 103 17.35 -16.62 36.50
N ALA A 104 16.68 -16.12 35.46
CA ALA A 104 17.23 -16.06 34.12
C ALA A 104 18.45 -15.11 34.04
N GLU A 105 18.42 -13.98 34.75
CA GLU A 105 19.57 -13.08 34.89
C GLU A 105 20.77 -13.78 35.54
N PHE A 106 20.52 -14.54 36.62
CA PHE A 106 21.57 -15.31 37.29
C PHE A 106 22.21 -16.34 36.36
N LEU A 107 21.41 -17.11 35.61
CA LEU A 107 21.91 -18.12 34.67
C LEU A 107 22.68 -17.49 33.50
N CYS A 108 22.22 -16.34 32.99
CA CYS A 108 22.94 -15.56 31.99
C CYS A 108 24.30 -15.05 32.49
N GLN A 109 24.36 -14.55 33.73
CA GLN A 109 25.63 -14.12 34.36
C GLN A 109 26.55 -15.31 34.64
N MET A 110 25.99 -16.44 35.08
CA MET A 110 26.75 -17.68 35.28
C MET A 110 27.41 -18.14 33.99
N PHE A 111 26.67 -18.14 32.88
CA PHE A 111 27.19 -18.51 31.57
C PHE A 111 28.38 -17.63 31.17
N GLN A 112 28.34 -16.32 31.42
CA GLN A 112 29.45 -15.40 31.11
C GLN A 112 30.75 -15.73 31.88
N HIS A 113 30.65 -16.35 33.04
CA HIS A 113 31.80 -16.75 33.87
C HIS A 113 32.37 -18.14 33.52
N ILE A 114 31.71 -18.89 32.63
CA ILE A 114 32.23 -20.16 32.09
C ILE A 114 33.38 -19.85 31.10
N PRO A 115 34.45 -20.66 31.03
CA PRO A 115 35.49 -20.51 30.01
C PRO A 115 34.94 -20.51 28.58
N GLN A 116 35.51 -19.66 27.69
CA GLN A 116 35.01 -19.43 26.34
C GLN A 116 34.90 -20.72 25.50
N ASP A 117 35.89 -21.61 25.61
CA ASP A 117 35.90 -22.90 24.90
C ASP A 117 34.75 -23.83 25.34
N LEU A 118 34.39 -23.78 26.63
CA LEU A 118 33.28 -24.58 27.17
C LEU A 118 31.93 -23.97 26.82
N GLN A 119 31.80 -22.64 26.82
CA GLN A 119 30.60 -21.96 26.34
C GLN A 119 30.30 -22.36 24.88
N HIS A 120 31.34 -22.34 24.03
CA HIS A 120 31.24 -22.77 22.64
C HIS A 120 30.82 -24.23 22.53
N ARG A 121 31.52 -25.14 23.24
CA ARG A 121 31.23 -26.58 23.21
C ARG A 121 29.82 -26.90 23.71
N LEU A 122 29.35 -26.22 24.76
CA LEU A 122 28.00 -26.39 25.30
C LEU A 122 26.93 -26.00 24.27
N LEU A 123 27.08 -24.85 23.61
CA LEU A 123 26.10 -24.40 22.62
C LEU A 123 26.07 -25.31 21.38
N VAL A 124 27.23 -25.77 20.89
CA VAL A 124 27.30 -26.73 19.77
C VAL A 124 26.64 -28.05 20.15
N MET A 125 27.00 -28.62 21.32
CA MET A 125 26.41 -29.88 21.79
C MET A 125 24.89 -29.76 21.96
N THR A 126 24.40 -28.65 22.51
CA THR A 126 22.95 -28.43 22.70
C THR A 126 22.22 -28.31 21.37
N ALA A 127 22.83 -27.65 20.37
CA ALA A 127 22.26 -27.58 19.02
C ALA A 127 22.20 -28.97 18.38
N ASP A 128 23.26 -29.78 18.48
CA ASP A 128 23.31 -31.13 17.89
C ASP A 128 22.33 -32.12 18.53
N HIS A 129 21.98 -31.93 19.82
CA HIS A 129 21.02 -32.78 20.54
C HIS A 129 19.56 -32.31 20.41
N SER A 130 19.30 -31.18 19.74
CA SER A 130 17.93 -30.66 19.61
C SER A 130 17.12 -31.46 18.57
N GLU A 131 15.95 -31.96 18.98
CA GLU A 131 15.03 -32.71 18.09
C GLU A 131 14.17 -31.77 17.20
N ASP A 132 13.86 -30.57 17.68
CA ASP A 132 13.11 -29.57 16.92
C ASP A 132 14.07 -28.73 16.05
N THR A 133 13.83 -28.75 14.74
CA THR A 133 14.59 -28.00 13.74
C THR A 133 14.54 -26.48 13.98
N MET A 134 13.43 -25.95 14.51
CA MET A 134 13.32 -24.52 14.82
C MET A 134 14.21 -24.13 15.99
N GLU A 135 14.21 -24.94 17.05
CA GLU A 135 15.06 -24.75 18.23
C GLU A 135 16.54 -24.91 17.87
N HIS A 136 16.87 -25.90 17.02
CA HIS A 136 18.19 -26.06 16.43
C HIS A 136 18.68 -24.76 15.76
N CYS A 137 17.84 -24.17 14.89
CA CYS A 137 18.20 -22.93 14.18
C CYS A 137 18.40 -21.75 15.13
N LYS A 138 17.56 -21.61 16.17
CA LYS A 138 17.71 -20.56 17.20
C LYS A 138 18.99 -20.72 18.02
N LEU A 139 19.36 -21.95 18.38
CA LEU A 139 20.59 -22.24 19.13
C LEU A 139 21.83 -21.96 18.29
N LEU A 140 21.82 -22.33 17.00
CA LEU A 140 22.89 -21.96 16.08
C LEU A 140 22.98 -20.43 15.92
N LEU A 141 21.86 -19.71 15.81
CA LEU A 141 21.88 -18.23 15.78
C LEU A 141 22.51 -17.62 17.03
N LEU A 142 22.21 -18.17 18.21
CA LEU A 142 22.82 -17.74 19.47
C LEU A 142 24.34 -17.98 19.47
N LEU A 143 24.77 -19.15 18.99
CA LEU A 143 26.19 -19.48 18.82
C LEU A 143 26.89 -18.46 17.91
N LEU A 144 26.31 -18.16 16.74
CA LEU A 144 26.86 -17.23 15.77
C LEU A 144 26.98 -15.80 16.33
N ARG A 145 25.99 -15.35 17.11
CA ARG A 145 26.01 -14.02 17.76
C ARG A 145 27.10 -13.92 18.84
N LYS A 146 27.28 -14.96 19.64
CA LYS A 146 28.24 -14.97 20.75
C LYS A 146 29.68 -15.22 20.28
N PHE A 147 29.85 -16.01 19.22
CA PHE A 147 31.16 -16.40 18.68
C PHE A 147 31.25 -16.09 17.19
N PRO A 148 31.54 -14.85 16.79
CA PRO A 148 31.59 -14.46 15.38
C PRO A 148 32.60 -15.25 14.53
N GLN A 149 33.63 -15.83 15.14
CA GLN A 149 34.60 -16.69 14.44
C GLN A 149 33.98 -17.98 13.88
N THR A 150 32.84 -18.40 14.42
CA THR A 150 32.11 -19.62 14.01
C THR A 150 31.18 -19.37 12.83
N ILE A 151 30.98 -18.11 12.39
CA ILE A 151 30.06 -17.76 11.31
C ILE A 151 30.49 -18.39 9.99
N ALA A 152 31.81 -18.45 9.71
CA ALA A 152 32.32 -19.08 8.50
C ALA A 152 32.03 -20.59 8.44
N THR A 153 31.98 -21.28 9.58
CA THR A 153 31.81 -22.75 9.64
C THR A 153 30.35 -23.18 9.77
N HIS A 154 29.58 -22.51 10.63
CA HIS A 154 28.19 -22.88 10.92
C HIS A 154 27.15 -22.03 10.18
N GLY A 155 27.51 -20.84 9.70
CA GLY A 155 26.60 -19.93 8.99
C GLY A 155 25.97 -20.53 7.72
N PRO A 156 26.76 -21.09 6.78
CA PRO A 156 26.20 -21.73 5.59
C PRO A 156 25.29 -22.92 5.90
N ARG A 157 25.63 -23.72 6.93
CA ARG A 157 24.83 -24.89 7.37
C ARG A 157 23.49 -24.46 7.95
N LEU A 158 23.47 -23.36 8.72
CA LEU A 158 22.24 -22.76 9.23
C LEU A 158 21.33 -22.31 8.08
N VAL A 159 21.88 -21.65 7.06
CA VAL A 159 21.11 -21.22 5.88
C VAL A 159 20.49 -22.43 5.16
N GLU A 160 21.27 -23.49 4.93
CA GLU A 160 20.77 -24.71 4.30
C GLU A 160 19.65 -25.37 5.11
N THR A 161 19.82 -25.44 6.44
CA THR A 161 18.83 -26.00 7.36
C THR A 161 17.53 -25.17 7.34
N LEU A 162 17.62 -23.84 7.37
CA LEU A 162 16.45 -22.96 7.28
C LEU A 162 15.71 -23.12 5.94
N LEU A 163 16.43 -23.19 4.82
CA LEU A 163 15.84 -23.35 3.49
C LEU A 163 15.18 -24.72 3.30
N THR A 164 15.79 -25.78 3.84
CA THR A 164 15.24 -27.15 3.78
C THR A 164 14.04 -27.30 4.70
N ALA A 165 14.11 -26.78 5.93
CA ALA A 165 13.00 -26.79 6.87
C ALA A 165 11.77 -26.03 6.36
N GLU A 166 11.98 -24.84 5.76
CA GLU A 166 10.92 -24.06 5.12
C GLU A 166 10.23 -24.87 4.01
N LYS A 167 11.01 -25.54 3.15
CA LYS A 167 10.48 -26.31 2.01
C LYS A 167 9.54 -27.44 2.43
N HIS A 168 9.85 -28.14 3.53
CA HIS A 168 9.05 -29.27 4.00
C HIS A 168 7.89 -28.82 4.90
N SER A 169 8.11 -27.83 5.75
CA SER A 169 7.12 -27.46 6.78
C SER A 169 6.09 -26.45 6.29
N HIS A 170 6.46 -25.55 5.37
CA HIS A 170 5.63 -24.41 4.96
C HIS A 170 5.71 -24.16 3.44
N PRO A 171 5.34 -25.13 2.58
CA PRO A 171 5.45 -24.96 1.14
C PRO A 171 4.58 -23.79 0.66
N GLY A 172 5.22 -22.79 0.05
CA GLY A 172 4.54 -21.67 -0.59
C GLY A 172 4.03 -20.56 0.33
N ARG A 173 4.21 -20.64 1.66
CA ARG A 173 3.89 -19.53 2.58
C ARG A 173 5.09 -18.60 2.76
N THR A 174 4.92 -17.33 2.40
CA THR A 174 5.99 -16.31 2.41
C THR A 174 6.27 -15.74 3.79
N VAL A 175 5.25 -15.63 4.65
CA VAL A 175 5.40 -15.23 6.06
C VAL A 175 5.34 -16.49 6.93
N ASN A 176 6.49 -16.88 7.50
CA ASN A 176 6.61 -18.03 8.39
C ASN A 176 7.80 -17.87 9.35
N GLY A 177 7.86 -18.67 10.42
CA GLY A 177 8.90 -18.58 11.45
C GLY A 177 10.33 -18.78 10.94
N PHE A 178 10.56 -19.76 10.05
CA PHE A 178 11.89 -20.03 9.49
C PHE A 178 12.39 -18.88 8.61
N ARG A 179 11.49 -18.31 7.80
CA ARG A 179 11.81 -17.22 6.88
C ARG A 179 12.01 -15.90 7.60
N ARG A 180 11.30 -15.69 8.72
CA ARG A 180 11.55 -14.61 9.66
C ARG A 180 12.95 -14.73 10.27
N LEU A 181 13.31 -15.88 10.84
CA LEU A 181 14.67 -16.09 11.38
C LEU A 181 15.73 -15.83 10.30
N LEU A 182 15.51 -16.34 9.08
CA LEU A 182 16.40 -16.09 7.95
C LEU A 182 16.56 -14.60 7.65
N ALA A 183 15.45 -13.90 7.37
CA ALA A 183 15.46 -12.53 6.87
C ALA A 183 15.77 -11.47 7.93
N CYS A 184 15.35 -11.68 9.18
CA CYS A 184 15.51 -10.71 10.26
C CYS A 184 16.76 -10.93 11.11
N GLU A 185 17.30 -12.15 11.17
CA GLU A 185 18.40 -12.49 12.09
C GLU A 185 19.60 -13.10 11.38
N THR A 186 19.40 -14.13 10.54
CA THR A 186 20.52 -14.82 9.87
C THR A 186 21.21 -13.96 8.82
N LEU A 187 20.44 -13.31 7.93
CA LEU A 187 21.02 -12.50 6.85
C LEU A 187 21.77 -11.25 7.34
N PRO A 188 21.28 -10.48 8.33
CA PRO A 188 22.08 -9.40 8.92
C PRO A 188 23.43 -9.88 9.44
N LEU A 189 23.44 -10.99 10.19
CA LEU A 189 24.68 -11.55 10.76
C LEU A 189 25.67 -12.00 9.69
N LEU A 190 25.19 -12.64 8.61
CA LEU A 190 26.03 -13.08 7.50
C LEU A 190 26.50 -11.92 6.61
N GLY A 191 25.70 -10.86 6.51
CA GLY A 191 26.05 -9.65 5.77
C GLY A 191 27.26 -8.93 6.35
N ASP A 192 27.33 -8.82 7.68
CA ASP A 192 28.43 -8.14 8.37
C ASP A 192 29.69 -9.00 8.51
N ALA A 193 29.54 -10.34 8.54
CA ALA A 193 30.67 -11.25 8.73
C ALA A 193 31.53 -11.40 7.47
N VAL A 194 32.83 -11.68 7.60
CA VAL A 194 33.74 -11.99 6.47
C VAL A 194 33.54 -13.43 6.00
N VAL A 195 32.34 -13.74 5.51
CA VAL A 195 31.99 -15.04 4.92
C VAL A 195 31.78 -14.87 3.41
N GLU A 196 32.41 -15.75 2.65
CA GLU A 196 32.18 -15.91 1.21
C GLU A 196 30.96 -16.80 0.98
N LEU A 197 29.85 -16.17 0.60
CA LEU A 197 28.66 -16.88 0.15
C LEU A 197 28.68 -16.94 -1.37
N ASN A 198 28.32 -18.10 -1.94
CA ASN A 198 28.15 -18.25 -3.38
C ASN A 198 27.20 -17.15 -3.92
N PRO A 199 27.58 -16.36 -4.93
CA PRO A 199 26.75 -15.27 -5.46
C PRO A 199 25.32 -15.71 -5.85
N ARG A 200 25.16 -16.93 -6.40
CA ARG A 200 23.84 -17.47 -6.76
C ARG A 200 22.97 -17.73 -5.52
N LEU A 201 23.59 -18.20 -4.44
CA LEU A 201 22.89 -18.41 -3.17
C LEU A 201 22.54 -17.07 -2.53
N SER A 202 23.49 -16.13 -2.43
CA SER A 202 23.28 -14.78 -1.89
C SER A 202 22.10 -14.06 -2.55
N LEU A 203 22.00 -14.18 -3.88
CA LEU A 203 20.92 -13.61 -4.66
C LEU A 203 19.56 -14.29 -4.39
N ARG A 204 19.55 -15.62 -4.28
CA ARG A 204 18.34 -16.37 -3.90
C ARG A 204 17.87 -15.98 -2.49
N LEU A 205 18.80 -15.78 -1.56
CA LEU A 205 18.51 -15.32 -0.20
C LEU A 205 17.96 -13.90 -0.19
N LEU A 206 18.54 -13.00 -0.98
CA LEU A 206 18.04 -11.63 -1.14
C LEU A 206 16.60 -11.62 -1.66
N CYS A 207 16.30 -12.36 -2.74
CA CYS A 207 14.93 -12.48 -3.25
C CYS A 207 13.98 -13.04 -2.18
N LYS A 208 14.43 -14.04 -1.39
CA LYS A 208 13.62 -14.59 -0.31
C LYS A 208 13.32 -13.58 0.79
N ALA A 209 14.28 -12.75 1.16
CA ALA A 209 14.10 -11.69 2.14
C ALA A 209 13.15 -10.59 1.61
N VAL A 210 13.34 -10.15 0.36
CA VAL A 210 12.45 -9.17 -0.29
C VAL A 210 11.01 -9.67 -0.30
N GLU A 211 10.75 -10.89 -0.79
CA GLU A 211 9.40 -11.47 -0.82
C GLU A 211 8.80 -11.63 0.61
N PHE A 212 9.62 -11.90 1.63
CA PHE A 212 9.15 -11.96 3.03
C PHE A 212 8.70 -10.59 3.54
N TYR A 213 9.55 -9.57 3.42
CA TYR A 213 9.21 -8.22 3.91
C TYR A 213 8.03 -7.63 3.14
N LEU A 214 7.97 -7.81 1.83
CA LEU A 214 6.83 -7.36 1.02
C LEU A 214 5.52 -8.02 1.45
N ALA A 215 5.52 -9.34 1.67
CA ALA A 215 4.32 -10.04 2.14
C ALA A 215 3.92 -9.62 3.56
N TYR A 216 4.90 -9.41 4.45
CA TYR A 216 4.66 -8.94 5.81
C TYR A 216 4.09 -7.51 5.85
N ILE A 217 4.52 -6.62 4.96
CA ILE A 217 3.98 -5.25 4.87
C ILE A 217 2.52 -5.25 4.41
N GLN A 218 2.14 -6.12 3.45
CA GLN A 218 0.74 -6.23 3.00
C GLN A 218 -0.18 -6.86 4.04
N GLN A 219 0.34 -7.81 4.82
CA GLN A 219 -0.43 -8.55 5.82
C GLN A 219 0.37 -8.67 7.13
N PRO A 220 0.38 -7.62 7.96
CA PRO A 220 1.05 -7.67 9.26
C PRO A 220 0.31 -8.65 10.16
N GLN A 221 0.88 -9.85 10.37
CA GLN A 221 0.29 -10.88 11.24
C GLN A 221 0.64 -10.66 12.72
N ASP A 222 1.82 -10.08 12.99
CA ASP A 222 2.34 -9.82 14.34
C ASP A 222 2.93 -8.41 14.37
N THR A 223 2.70 -7.61 15.41
CA THR A 223 3.25 -6.24 15.58
C THR A 223 4.75 -6.21 15.93
N GLN A 224 5.50 -7.29 15.67
CA GLN A 224 6.84 -7.49 16.23
C GLN A 224 7.96 -6.84 15.40
N ILE A 225 7.78 -6.57 14.11
CA ILE A 225 8.83 -5.92 13.28
C ILE A 225 8.54 -4.43 13.17
N GLN A 226 9.26 -3.62 13.95
CA GLN A 226 9.26 -2.16 13.81
C GLN A 226 9.95 -1.75 12.50
N ASN A 227 9.32 -0.83 11.76
CA ASN A 227 9.81 -0.25 10.51
C ASN A 227 10.31 -1.30 9.49
N PRO A 228 9.41 -2.14 8.92
CA PRO A 228 9.80 -3.22 8.01
C PRO A 228 10.52 -2.75 6.74
N TRP A 229 10.22 -1.54 6.24
CA TRP A 229 10.93 -0.95 5.10
C TRP A 229 12.40 -0.66 5.39
N ASP A 230 12.72 -0.12 6.57
CA ASP A 230 14.10 0.18 6.95
C ASP A 230 14.91 -1.11 7.14
N ARG A 231 14.27 -2.15 7.71
CA ARG A 231 14.86 -3.49 7.80
C ARG A 231 15.12 -4.10 6.42
N LEU A 232 14.17 -3.98 5.49
CA LEU A 232 14.35 -4.44 4.12
C LEU A 232 15.50 -3.69 3.44
N PHE A 233 15.61 -2.37 3.63
CA PHE A 233 16.67 -1.56 3.04
C PHE A 233 18.04 -1.92 3.61
N GLN A 234 18.13 -2.17 4.92
CA GLN A 234 19.34 -2.70 5.55
C GLN A 234 19.77 -4.04 4.92
N ILE A 235 18.82 -4.96 4.69
CA ILE A 235 19.12 -6.24 4.02
C ILE A 235 19.58 -6.03 2.57
N MET A 236 18.91 -5.13 1.85
CA MET A 236 19.29 -4.77 0.48
C MET A 236 20.73 -4.24 0.45
N GLU A 237 21.10 -3.34 1.35
CA GLU A 237 22.46 -2.81 1.48
C GLU A 237 23.49 -3.92 1.76
N LEU A 238 23.28 -4.74 2.78
CA LEU A 238 24.22 -5.77 3.20
C LEU A 238 24.43 -6.84 2.12
N MET A 239 23.34 -7.35 1.55
CA MET A 239 23.41 -8.42 0.55
C MET A 239 23.93 -7.90 -0.79
N SER A 240 23.63 -6.66 -1.17
CA SER A 240 24.18 -6.06 -2.39
C SER A 240 25.68 -5.77 -2.27
N LYS A 241 26.19 -5.35 -1.09
CA LYS A 241 27.64 -5.28 -0.80
C LYS A 241 28.31 -6.64 -0.98
N LYS A 242 27.69 -7.71 -0.46
CA LYS A 242 28.17 -9.10 -0.62
C LYS A 242 28.19 -9.59 -2.06
N LEU A 243 27.26 -9.11 -2.88
CA LEU A 243 27.19 -9.42 -4.30
C LEU A 243 28.12 -8.53 -5.16
N GLY A 244 28.80 -7.54 -4.55
CA GLY A 244 29.66 -6.60 -5.26
C GLY A 244 28.91 -5.61 -6.14
N TRP A 245 27.66 -5.27 -5.80
CA TRP A 245 26.83 -4.37 -6.59
C TRP A 245 27.25 -2.91 -6.44
N GLU A 246 27.29 -2.18 -7.56
CA GLU A 246 27.57 -0.74 -7.58
C GLU A 246 26.48 0.06 -6.86
N LEU A 247 25.23 -0.40 -6.95
CA LEU A 247 24.07 0.23 -6.30
C LEU A 247 23.97 -0.07 -4.80
N SER A 248 24.94 -0.76 -4.19
CA SER A 248 24.84 -1.19 -2.80
C SER A 248 24.70 -0.03 -1.80
N ASN A 249 25.41 1.06 -2.04
CA ASN A 249 25.35 2.26 -1.20
C ASN A 249 24.05 3.06 -1.34
N LEU A 250 23.16 2.71 -2.28
CA LEU A 250 21.87 3.39 -2.44
C LEU A 250 21.04 3.31 -1.15
N PHE A 251 21.00 2.12 -0.54
CA PHE A 251 20.15 1.83 0.63
C PHE A 251 20.76 2.29 1.97
N ALA A 252 22.03 2.70 1.98
CA ALA A 252 22.68 3.27 3.16
C ALA A 252 22.23 4.73 3.43
N MET A 253 21.63 5.38 2.43
CA MET A 253 21.21 6.77 2.51
C MET A 253 19.84 6.91 3.17
N PRO A 254 19.57 8.05 3.84
CA PRO A 254 18.22 8.33 4.34
C PRO A 254 17.22 8.31 3.19
N TRP A 255 16.03 7.80 3.46
CA TRP A 255 15.01 7.64 2.43
C TRP A 255 14.57 8.99 1.86
N ASN A 256 14.65 9.11 0.53
CA ASN A 256 14.11 10.21 -0.24
C ASN A 256 13.78 9.68 -1.64
N HIS A 257 12.48 9.64 -1.97
CA HIS A 257 12.00 9.00 -3.20
C HIS A 257 12.54 9.65 -4.49
N GLU A 258 12.80 10.97 -4.51
CA GLU A 258 13.40 11.66 -5.67
C GLU A 258 14.86 11.26 -5.84
N THR A 259 15.65 11.35 -4.76
CA THR A 259 17.09 11.02 -4.77
C THR A 259 17.33 9.57 -5.18
N TYR A 260 16.51 8.64 -4.67
CA TYR A 260 16.62 7.23 -5.05
C TYR A 260 16.27 7.01 -6.52
N SER A 261 15.21 7.66 -7.02
CA SER A 261 14.79 7.57 -8.42
C SER A 261 15.85 8.13 -9.37
N ASP A 262 16.42 9.29 -9.04
CA ASP A 262 17.46 9.94 -9.84
C ASP A 262 18.72 9.08 -9.93
N LYS A 263 19.15 8.46 -8.82
CA LYS A 263 20.32 7.56 -8.82
C LYS A 263 20.10 6.31 -9.67
N LEU A 264 18.90 5.73 -9.65
CA LEU A 264 18.57 4.57 -10.48
C LEU A 264 18.55 4.95 -11.97
N GLN A 265 18.03 6.14 -12.31
CA GLN A 265 18.07 6.67 -13.66
C GLN A 265 19.52 6.95 -14.12
N GLN A 266 20.33 7.60 -13.28
CA GLN A 266 21.75 7.84 -13.56
C GLN A 266 22.49 6.53 -13.81
N TYR A 267 22.25 5.50 -12.98
CA TYR A 267 22.84 4.18 -13.18
C TYR A 267 22.47 3.60 -14.55
N ALA A 268 21.19 3.64 -14.92
CA ALA A 268 20.74 3.14 -16.21
C ALA A 268 21.29 3.94 -17.40
N ILE A 269 21.49 5.25 -17.25
CA ILE A 269 22.12 6.09 -18.27
C ILE A 269 23.60 5.74 -18.44
N VAL A 270 24.34 5.60 -17.33
CA VAL A 270 25.77 5.23 -17.36
C VAL A 270 25.96 3.87 -18.03
N HIS A 271 25.07 2.92 -17.77
CA HIS A 271 25.11 1.57 -18.30
C HIS A 271 24.20 1.35 -19.51
N SER A 272 23.81 2.40 -20.24
CA SER A 272 22.80 2.30 -21.31
C SER A 272 23.17 1.32 -22.42
N THR A 273 24.47 1.12 -22.68
CA THR A 273 25.01 0.17 -23.66
C THR A 273 25.04 -1.28 -23.13
N GLY A 274 24.99 -1.47 -21.81
CA GLY A 274 25.05 -2.75 -21.11
C GLY A 274 23.68 -3.23 -20.57
N LEU A 275 22.56 -2.61 -20.96
CA LEU A 275 21.20 -3.02 -20.54
C LEU A 275 20.71 -4.36 -21.15
N CYS A 276 21.63 -5.18 -21.63
CA CYS A 276 21.44 -6.58 -21.99
C CYS A 276 22.32 -7.53 -21.14
N ASP A 277 23.22 -6.98 -20.32
CA ASP A 277 24.12 -7.76 -19.48
C ASP A 277 23.40 -8.16 -18.18
N GLU A 278 23.33 -9.47 -17.93
CA GLU A 278 22.63 -10.04 -16.77
C GLU A 278 23.00 -9.38 -15.42
N PRO A 279 24.29 -9.12 -15.07
CA PRO A 279 24.61 -8.54 -13.76
C PRO A 279 24.11 -7.10 -13.59
N ILE A 280 24.24 -6.28 -14.64
CA ILE A 280 23.80 -4.87 -14.65
C ILE A 280 22.27 -4.81 -14.53
N VAL A 281 21.59 -5.57 -15.40
CA VAL A 281 20.14 -5.63 -15.45
C VAL A 281 19.56 -6.16 -14.13
N ARG A 282 20.20 -7.16 -13.52
CA ARG A 282 19.71 -7.75 -12.29
C ARG A 282 19.79 -6.81 -11.09
N GLN A 283 20.88 -6.06 -10.92
CA GLN A 283 20.93 -5.08 -9.84
C GLN A 283 19.94 -3.94 -10.07
N LEU A 284 19.79 -3.48 -11.32
CA LEU A 284 18.85 -2.41 -11.65
C LEU A 284 17.43 -2.84 -11.35
N LEU A 285 17.02 -4.03 -11.80
CA LEU A 285 15.69 -4.60 -11.57
C LEU A 285 15.38 -4.74 -10.08
N MET A 286 16.27 -5.39 -9.32
CA MET A 286 16.05 -5.64 -7.89
C MET A 286 15.99 -4.34 -7.08
N CYS A 287 16.87 -3.37 -7.36
CA CYS A 287 16.86 -2.10 -6.65
C CYS A 287 15.64 -1.25 -7.06
N ALA A 288 15.36 -1.13 -8.35
CA ALA A 288 14.25 -0.32 -8.84
C ALA A 288 12.89 -0.87 -8.43
N ILE A 289 12.69 -2.20 -8.40
CA ILE A 289 11.41 -2.76 -7.96
C ILE A 289 11.17 -2.51 -6.46
N VAL A 290 12.20 -2.64 -5.61
CA VAL A 290 12.06 -2.39 -4.17
C VAL A 290 11.74 -0.91 -3.90
N VAL A 291 12.42 0.00 -4.61
CA VAL A 291 12.16 1.45 -4.52
C VAL A 291 10.78 1.80 -5.05
N LEU A 292 10.39 1.26 -6.21
CA LEU A 292 9.06 1.43 -6.80
C LEU A 292 7.97 1.00 -5.82
N LEU A 293 8.09 -0.18 -5.23
CA LEU A 293 7.10 -0.71 -4.30
C LEU A 293 7.00 0.12 -3.01
N ARG A 294 8.11 0.68 -2.52
CA ARG A 294 8.08 1.62 -1.38
C ARG A 294 7.34 2.91 -1.73
N ILE A 295 7.63 3.49 -2.90
CA ILE A 295 6.93 4.69 -3.40
C ILE A 295 5.44 4.40 -3.55
N LEU A 296 5.07 3.25 -4.11
CA LEU A 296 3.67 2.82 -4.25
C LEU A 296 2.99 2.61 -2.89
N ASN A 297 3.70 2.08 -1.90
CA ASN A 297 3.17 1.94 -0.55
C ASN A 297 2.88 3.29 0.11
N GLU A 298 3.83 4.23 0.04
CA GLU A 298 3.66 5.60 0.55
C GLU A 298 2.56 6.33 -0.20
N HIS A 299 2.51 6.18 -1.53
CA HIS A 299 1.45 6.73 -2.37
C HIS A 299 0.08 6.19 -1.97
N ASN A 300 -0.08 4.87 -1.86
CA ASN A 300 -1.34 4.22 -1.48
C ASN A 300 -1.82 4.65 -0.10
N ALA A 301 -0.92 4.85 0.86
CA ALA A 301 -1.27 5.36 2.18
C ALA A 301 -1.82 6.79 2.15
N LEU A 302 -1.38 7.62 1.19
CA LEU A 302 -1.88 8.98 1.01
C LEU A 302 -3.24 9.03 0.29
N ILE A 303 -3.47 8.15 -0.69
CA ILE A 303 -4.72 8.13 -1.48
C ILE A 303 -5.83 7.24 -0.88
N ASN A 304 -5.51 6.38 0.07
CA ASN A 304 -6.46 5.48 0.71
C ASN A 304 -6.28 5.54 2.23
N ASN A 305 -6.67 6.69 2.80
CA ASN A 305 -6.67 6.90 4.25
C ASN A 305 -8.07 6.60 4.83
N GLU A 306 -8.16 6.32 6.14
CA GLU A 306 -9.42 6.00 6.82
C GLU A 306 -10.47 7.12 6.68
N GLU A 307 -10.05 8.37 6.53
CA GLU A 307 -10.92 9.55 6.42
C GLU A 307 -11.34 9.87 4.98
N THR A 308 -10.44 9.66 4.01
CA THR A 308 -10.62 10.07 2.61
C THR A 308 -10.03 9.06 1.64
N VAL A 309 -10.87 8.58 0.73
CA VAL A 309 -10.49 7.68 -0.36
C VAL A 309 -10.54 8.44 -1.68
N TYR A 310 -9.46 8.33 -2.46
CA TYR A 310 -9.32 8.99 -3.74
C TYR A 310 -9.40 8.00 -4.90
N CYS A 311 -9.83 8.50 -6.05
CA CYS A 311 -9.85 7.79 -7.31
C CYS A 311 -9.19 8.64 -8.39
N LEU A 312 -8.10 8.14 -8.98
CA LEU A 312 -7.51 8.76 -10.16
C LEU A 312 -8.48 8.69 -11.34
N VAL A 313 -8.76 9.84 -11.95
CA VAL A 313 -9.55 9.98 -13.17
C VAL A 313 -8.84 10.94 -14.13
N GLU A 314 -9.14 10.82 -15.42
CA GLU A 314 -8.78 11.87 -16.37
C GLU A 314 -9.83 12.98 -16.29
N ALA A 315 -9.37 14.16 -15.93
CA ALA A 315 -10.16 15.37 -15.75
C ALA A 315 -9.96 16.30 -16.95
N PHE A 316 -10.42 17.55 -16.82
CA PHE A 316 -10.67 18.38 -17.99
C PHE A 316 -9.53 19.38 -18.20
N GLY A 317 -8.92 19.34 -19.39
CA GLY A 317 -7.93 20.29 -19.84
C GLY A 317 -8.53 21.34 -20.77
N GLU A 318 -8.25 22.62 -20.54
CA GLU A 318 -8.52 23.68 -21.53
C GLU A 318 -7.24 24.01 -22.31
N GLU A 319 -7.27 23.82 -23.63
CA GLU A 319 -6.15 24.17 -24.50
C GLU A 319 -5.96 25.69 -24.53
N VAL A 320 -4.91 26.17 -23.86
CA VAL A 320 -4.43 27.54 -24.06
C VAL A 320 -3.69 27.55 -25.39
N TYR A 321 -4.31 28.09 -26.44
CA TYR A 321 -3.60 28.43 -27.67
C TYR A 321 -2.55 29.51 -27.39
N SER A 322 -1.36 29.09 -26.98
CA SER A 322 -0.18 29.97 -26.99
C SER A 322 0.18 30.24 -28.43
N ALA A 323 0.10 31.51 -28.82
CA ALA A 323 0.49 32.00 -30.14
C ALA A 323 2.02 32.05 -30.29
N GLU A 324 2.73 30.93 -30.12
CA GLU A 324 4.16 30.87 -30.45
C GLU A 324 4.55 29.61 -31.23
N SER A 325 5.36 29.89 -32.25
CA SER A 325 5.78 29.14 -33.43
C SER A 325 5.96 27.61 -33.33
N LYS A 326 5.44 26.94 -34.37
CA LYS A 326 5.85 25.60 -34.83
C LYS A 326 7.35 25.60 -35.16
N LEU A 327 8.19 25.10 -34.28
CA LEU A 327 9.56 24.71 -34.61
C LEU A 327 9.88 23.28 -34.13
N LYS A 328 9.96 22.38 -35.12
CA LYS A 328 10.63 21.07 -35.16
C LYS A 328 10.51 20.19 -33.90
N LYS A 329 9.52 19.28 -33.96
CA LYS A 329 9.42 18.04 -33.18
C LYS A 329 10.77 17.29 -33.18
N ARG A 330 11.53 17.43 -32.09
CA ARG A 330 12.48 16.40 -31.64
C ARG A 330 11.73 15.44 -30.73
N LYS A 331 11.91 14.15 -31.01
CA LYS A 331 11.32 13.02 -30.31
C LYS A 331 12.00 12.87 -28.94
N ARG A 332 11.20 12.60 -27.89
CA ARG A 332 11.53 12.46 -26.44
C ARG A 332 11.42 13.73 -25.60
N ASP A 333 10.18 14.05 -25.22
CA ASP A 333 9.83 14.38 -23.83
C ASP A 333 8.30 14.21 -23.68
N ASP A 334 7.84 12.96 -23.53
CA ASP A 334 6.40 12.61 -23.59
C ASP A 334 5.62 13.01 -22.31
N ASN A 335 6.29 13.52 -21.26
CA ASN A 335 5.66 13.85 -19.97
C ASN A 335 5.46 15.35 -19.70
N ALA A 336 5.90 16.25 -20.59
CA ALA A 336 5.91 17.69 -20.31
C ALA A 336 4.52 18.37 -20.32
N GLY A 337 3.43 17.62 -20.54
CA GLY A 337 2.07 18.17 -20.68
C GLY A 337 0.99 17.60 -19.75
N ILE A 338 1.34 16.67 -18.85
CA ILE A 338 0.38 16.07 -17.90
C ILE A 338 0.41 16.86 -16.59
N VAL A 339 -0.74 17.44 -16.24
CA VAL A 339 -0.95 18.07 -14.92
C VAL A 339 -1.69 17.09 -14.03
N ILE A 340 -1.22 16.89 -12.81
CA ILE A 340 -1.92 16.10 -11.79
C ILE A 340 -2.37 17.04 -10.68
N THR A 341 -3.66 17.01 -10.34
CA THR A 341 -4.22 17.83 -9.25
C THR A 341 -4.96 16.97 -8.22
N SER A 342 -5.14 17.52 -7.03
CA SER A 342 -6.11 17.08 -6.04
C SER A 342 -6.58 18.30 -5.25
N ASP A 343 -7.77 18.24 -4.65
CA ASP A 343 -8.25 19.31 -3.73
C ASP A 343 -7.63 19.21 -2.33
N SER A 344 -6.60 18.40 -2.16
CA SER A 344 -5.88 18.18 -0.90
C SER A 344 -4.39 18.48 -1.05
N ASP A 345 -3.62 18.38 0.03
CA ASP A 345 -2.17 18.64 0.02
C ASP A 345 -1.38 17.66 -0.87
N TYR A 346 -1.99 16.55 -1.30
CA TYR A 346 -1.34 15.58 -2.15
C TYR A 346 -1.30 16.02 -3.63
N ASN A 347 -0.09 16.12 -4.19
CA ASN A 347 0.14 16.64 -5.55
C ASN A 347 0.42 15.55 -6.61
N GLY A 348 0.22 14.27 -6.31
CA GLY A 348 0.43 13.19 -7.29
C GLY A 348 1.89 12.83 -7.59
N SER A 349 2.86 13.42 -6.89
CA SER A 349 4.30 13.21 -7.15
C SER A 349 4.74 11.74 -7.09
N GLY A 350 4.19 10.98 -6.14
CA GLY A 350 4.45 9.55 -5.98
C GLY A 350 4.11 8.72 -7.23
N LEU A 351 2.95 8.97 -7.86
CA LEU A 351 2.57 8.29 -9.10
C LEU A 351 3.53 8.66 -10.24
N ALA A 352 3.83 9.95 -10.42
CA ALA A 352 4.72 10.39 -11.50
C ALA A 352 6.12 9.75 -11.41
N LEU A 353 6.67 9.63 -10.19
CA LEU A 353 7.93 8.93 -9.96
C LEU A 353 7.82 7.42 -10.20
N ALA A 354 6.73 6.79 -9.75
CA ALA A 354 6.46 5.38 -10.01
C ALA A 354 6.39 5.07 -11.51
N VAL A 355 5.72 5.94 -12.30
CA VAL A 355 5.68 5.82 -13.76
C VAL A 355 7.08 5.94 -14.37
N LYS A 356 7.89 6.92 -13.95
CA LYS A 356 9.28 7.07 -14.43
C LYS A 356 10.11 5.81 -14.16
N LEU A 357 10.01 5.22 -12.97
CA LEU A 357 10.70 3.98 -12.62
C LEU A 357 10.16 2.79 -13.41
N TRP A 358 8.85 2.71 -13.61
CA TRP A 358 8.24 1.67 -14.42
C TRP A 358 8.70 1.73 -15.87
N ASP A 359 8.73 2.92 -16.47
CA ASP A 359 9.22 3.14 -17.83
C ASP A 359 10.70 2.79 -17.95
N LEU A 360 11.50 3.08 -16.91
CA LEU A 360 12.89 2.63 -16.84
C LEU A 360 12.99 1.10 -16.88
N LEU A 361 12.18 0.40 -16.09
CA LEU A 361 12.12 -1.07 -16.05
C LEU A 361 11.57 -1.70 -17.33
N HIS A 362 10.93 -0.93 -18.21
CA HIS A 362 10.36 -1.39 -19.48
C HIS A 362 11.06 -0.79 -20.71
N SER A 363 12.22 -0.17 -20.51
CA SER A 363 12.95 0.57 -21.55
C SER A 363 13.54 -0.31 -22.66
N THR A 364 13.77 -1.61 -22.40
CA THR A 364 14.26 -2.58 -23.38
C THR A 364 13.47 -3.89 -23.32
N ASP A 365 13.36 -4.62 -24.44
CA ASP A 365 12.67 -5.92 -24.51
C ASP A 365 13.30 -6.98 -23.58
N TYR A 366 14.59 -6.84 -23.26
CA TYR A 366 15.25 -7.70 -22.29
C TYR A 366 14.77 -7.40 -20.87
N LEU A 367 14.74 -6.13 -20.46
CA LEU A 367 14.23 -5.71 -19.15
C LEU A 367 12.76 -6.10 -18.96
N GLN A 368 11.91 -5.95 -19.99
CA GLN A 368 10.50 -6.36 -19.95
C GLN A 368 10.32 -7.86 -19.68
N ARG A 369 11.18 -8.72 -20.25
CA ARG A 369 11.14 -10.16 -19.99
C ARG A 369 11.62 -10.49 -18.58
N GLU A 370 12.68 -9.84 -18.13
CA GLU A 370 13.24 -10.09 -16.80
C GLU A 370 12.36 -9.55 -15.67
N ILE A 371 11.69 -8.39 -15.82
CA ILE A 371 10.73 -7.90 -14.83
C ILE A 371 9.52 -8.83 -14.71
N THR A 372 9.07 -9.44 -15.82
CA THR A 372 8.00 -10.44 -15.80
C THR A 372 8.38 -11.67 -14.98
N LYS A 373 9.62 -12.18 -15.16
CA LYS A 373 10.16 -13.29 -14.35
C LYS A 373 10.27 -12.89 -12.87
N LEU A 374 10.73 -11.67 -12.60
CA LEU A 374 10.88 -11.17 -11.25
C LEU A 374 9.53 -10.99 -10.54
N ASN A 375 8.51 -10.51 -11.25
CA ASN A 375 7.14 -10.41 -10.74
C ASN A 375 6.62 -11.79 -10.31
N GLN A 376 6.78 -12.82 -11.14
CA GLN A 376 6.40 -14.19 -10.80
C GLN A 376 7.19 -14.73 -9.59
N GLN A 377 8.49 -14.42 -9.52
CA GLN A 377 9.35 -14.88 -8.44
C GLN A 377 8.99 -14.25 -7.08
N LEU A 378 8.64 -12.96 -7.06
CA LEU A 378 8.34 -12.20 -5.85
C LEU A 378 6.84 -12.05 -5.55
N ARG A 379 5.96 -12.56 -6.44
CA ARG A 379 4.49 -12.48 -6.35
C ARG A 379 3.99 -11.04 -6.21
N LEU A 380 4.43 -10.16 -7.11
CA LEU A 380 4.16 -8.72 -7.00
C LEU A 380 2.79 -8.30 -7.57
N ASP A 381 1.98 -9.23 -8.09
CA ASP A 381 0.70 -8.91 -8.74
C ASP A 381 -0.22 -8.08 -7.82
N ASN A 382 -0.30 -8.42 -6.53
CA ASN A 382 -1.10 -7.67 -5.56
C ASN A 382 -0.62 -6.22 -5.37
N TRP A 383 0.69 -5.99 -5.48
CA TRP A 383 1.27 -4.65 -5.40
C TRP A 383 1.05 -3.86 -6.68
N LEU A 384 1.25 -4.51 -7.83
CA LEU A 384 1.29 -3.84 -9.13
C LEU A 384 -0.09 -3.65 -9.75
N ASN A 385 -1.09 -4.48 -9.46
CA ASN A 385 -2.39 -4.43 -10.14
C ASN A 385 -3.10 -3.06 -10.03
N LEU A 386 -3.09 -2.45 -8.84
CA LEU A 386 -3.65 -1.11 -8.64
C LEU A 386 -2.86 -0.07 -9.44
N PHE A 387 -1.54 -0.08 -9.29
CA PHE A 387 -0.64 0.81 -10.02
C PHE A 387 -0.76 0.67 -11.53
N LEU A 388 -0.90 -0.54 -12.08
CA LEU A 388 -1.01 -0.78 -13.52
C LEU A 388 -2.29 -0.19 -14.11
N THR A 389 -3.37 -0.15 -13.33
CA THR A 389 -4.60 0.54 -13.73
C THR A 389 -4.37 2.04 -13.75
N ASP A 390 -3.75 2.59 -12.71
CA ASP A 390 -3.42 4.02 -12.62
C ASP A 390 -2.39 4.45 -13.67
N LEU A 391 -1.46 3.56 -14.04
CA LEU A 391 -0.49 3.73 -15.11
C LEU A 391 -1.19 3.82 -16.48
N ALA A 392 -2.16 2.94 -16.74
CA ALA A 392 -2.92 2.96 -17.98
C ALA A 392 -3.76 4.25 -18.09
N ILE A 393 -4.36 4.70 -16.98
CA ILE A 393 -4.99 6.03 -16.89
C ILE A 393 -3.94 7.11 -17.12
N TYR A 394 -2.79 7.07 -16.44
CA TYR A 394 -1.72 8.06 -16.58
C TYR A 394 -1.20 8.16 -18.02
N LYS A 395 -1.18 7.06 -18.77
CA LYS A 395 -0.73 7.01 -20.18
C LYS A 395 -1.83 7.24 -21.21
N GLY A 396 -3.10 7.32 -20.80
CA GLY A 396 -4.23 7.55 -21.72
C GLY A 396 -4.61 6.31 -22.52
N LEU A 397 -4.27 5.13 -22.00
CA LEU A 397 -4.54 3.84 -22.64
C LEU A 397 -5.95 3.36 -22.29
N HIS A 398 -6.97 4.11 -22.72
CA HIS A 398 -8.38 3.89 -22.35
C HIS A 398 -8.89 2.48 -22.66
N HIS A 399 -8.49 1.89 -23.79
CA HIS A 399 -8.87 0.50 -24.10
C HIS A 399 -8.30 -0.51 -23.11
N GLU A 400 -7.07 -0.29 -22.62
CA GLU A 400 -6.43 -1.14 -21.62
C GLU A 400 -7.09 -0.97 -20.25
N VAL A 401 -7.39 0.28 -19.85
CA VAL A 401 -8.14 0.58 -18.62
C VAL A 401 -9.47 -0.17 -18.61
N ARG A 402 -10.22 -0.09 -19.71
CA ARG A 402 -11.50 -0.81 -19.86
C ARG A 402 -11.29 -2.32 -19.68
N ALA A 403 -10.32 -2.91 -20.36
CA ALA A 403 -10.06 -4.36 -20.26
C ALA A 403 -9.72 -4.81 -18.83
N ARG A 404 -8.98 -3.99 -18.07
CA ARG A 404 -8.59 -4.28 -16.68
C ARG A 404 -9.73 -4.14 -15.67
N LEU A 405 -10.74 -3.34 -15.99
CA LEU A 405 -11.82 -2.97 -15.06
C LEU A 405 -13.12 -3.78 -15.24
N LEU A 406 -13.24 -4.59 -16.31
CA LEU A 406 -14.47 -5.35 -16.64
C LEU A 406 -14.96 -6.30 -15.52
N GLU A 407 -14.08 -6.73 -14.62
CA GLU A 407 -14.42 -7.69 -13.55
C GLU A 407 -14.77 -7.01 -12.22
N GLY A 408 -14.55 -5.70 -12.07
CA GLY A 408 -14.77 -4.96 -10.83
C GLY A 408 -16.10 -4.21 -10.82
N ASN A 409 -16.88 -4.28 -9.72
CA ASN A 409 -18.12 -3.53 -9.54
C ASN A 409 -18.07 -2.58 -8.33
N THR A 410 -16.94 -1.89 -8.14
CA THR A 410 -16.83 -0.88 -7.07
C THR A 410 -17.22 0.50 -7.61
N LEU A 411 -17.58 1.42 -6.71
CA LEU A 411 -17.86 2.83 -7.06
C LEU A 411 -16.70 3.45 -7.86
N SER A 412 -15.45 3.25 -7.42
CA SER A 412 -14.25 3.73 -8.13
C SER A 412 -14.13 3.10 -9.52
N THR A 413 -14.43 1.81 -9.66
CA THR A 413 -14.42 1.13 -10.97
C THR A 413 -15.45 1.75 -11.92
N ASN A 414 -16.68 1.96 -11.47
CA ASN A 414 -17.75 2.54 -12.29
C ASN A 414 -17.45 4.00 -12.69
N ILE A 415 -16.84 4.80 -11.79
CA ILE A 415 -16.37 6.16 -12.12
C ILE A 415 -15.29 6.12 -13.21
N ARG A 416 -14.29 5.24 -13.07
CA ARG A 416 -13.23 5.07 -14.08
C ARG A 416 -13.76 4.56 -15.41
N LEU A 417 -14.78 3.69 -15.41
CA LEU A 417 -15.45 3.21 -16.62
C LEU A 417 -16.27 4.31 -17.30
N ALA A 418 -16.97 5.16 -16.55
CA ALA A 418 -17.64 6.34 -17.10
C ALA A 418 -16.62 7.30 -17.76
N CYS A 419 -15.55 7.63 -17.05
CA CYS A 419 -14.43 8.43 -17.55
C CYS A 419 -13.86 7.83 -18.85
N THR A 420 -13.51 6.55 -18.84
CA THR A 420 -12.92 5.86 -19.99
C THR A 420 -13.87 5.83 -21.18
N SER A 421 -15.17 5.59 -20.94
CA SER A 421 -16.20 5.56 -22.00
C SER A 421 -16.38 6.92 -22.66
N PHE A 422 -16.29 8.02 -21.90
CA PHE A 422 -16.29 9.38 -22.44
C PHE A 422 -15.14 9.60 -23.44
N PHE A 423 -13.90 9.30 -23.05
CA PHE A 423 -12.74 9.48 -23.94
C PHE A 423 -12.74 8.53 -25.15
N LEU A 424 -13.38 7.37 -25.03
CA LEU A 424 -13.63 6.46 -26.15
C LEU A 424 -14.83 6.86 -27.03
N LYS A 425 -15.53 7.96 -26.69
CA LYS A 425 -16.76 8.44 -27.35
C LYS A 425 -17.92 7.43 -27.33
N ASP A 426 -17.91 6.52 -26.37
CA ASP A 426 -19.01 5.61 -26.08
C ASP A 426 -19.94 6.25 -25.05
N TYR A 427 -20.70 7.24 -25.51
CA TYR A 427 -21.55 8.05 -24.62
C TYR A 427 -22.73 7.26 -24.04
N GLN A 428 -23.16 6.17 -24.70
CA GLN A 428 -24.18 5.29 -24.14
C GLN A 428 -23.64 4.55 -22.92
N ALA A 429 -22.50 3.87 -23.05
CA ALA A 429 -21.88 3.19 -21.91
C ALA A 429 -21.50 4.19 -20.80
N MET A 430 -21.01 5.37 -21.18
CA MET A 430 -20.73 6.45 -20.23
C MET A 430 -21.97 6.78 -19.37
N LEU A 431 -23.13 6.99 -20.00
CA LEU A 431 -24.37 7.31 -19.28
C LEU A 431 -24.81 6.14 -18.39
N GLU A 432 -24.75 4.90 -18.89
CA GLU A 432 -25.07 3.71 -18.09
C GLU A 432 -24.23 3.63 -16.81
N TYR A 433 -22.91 3.83 -16.92
CA TYR A 433 -22.03 3.87 -15.74
C TYR A 433 -22.30 5.07 -14.83
N ILE A 434 -22.58 6.26 -15.39
CA ILE A 434 -22.97 7.43 -14.60
C ILE A 434 -24.23 7.13 -13.78
N VAL A 435 -25.25 6.52 -14.37
CA VAL A 435 -26.48 6.13 -13.65
C VAL A 435 -26.18 5.14 -12.52
N VAL A 436 -25.28 4.16 -12.74
CA VAL A 436 -24.85 3.23 -11.68
C VAL A 436 -24.11 3.97 -10.55
N VAL A 437 -23.21 4.90 -10.88
CA VAL A 437 -22.49 5.74 -9.92
C VAL A 437 -23.46 6.62 -9.12
N THR A 438 -24.42 7.25 -9.79
CA THR A 438 -25.42 8.12 -9.18
C THR A 438 -26.33 7.34 -8.20
N ASN A 439 -26.70 6.09 -8.53
CA ASN A 439 -27.45 5.21 -7.63
C ASN A 439 -26.63 4.72 -6.42
N SER A 440 -25.30 4.89 -6.43
CA SER A 440 -24.38 4.41 -5.39
C SER A 440 -23.57 5.55 -4.75
N LEU A 441 -24.12 6.77 -4.76
CA LEU A 441 -23.46 7.94 -4.19
C LEU A 441 -23.20 7.76 -2.68
N PRO A 442 -22.00 8.14 -2.19
CA PRO A 442 -21.70 8.14 -0.76
C PRO A 442 -22.62 9.06 0.04
N THR A 443 -22.84 8.74 1.32
CA THR A 443 -23.56 9.62 2.26
C THR A 443 -22.73 10.83 2.67
N THR A 444 -21.41 10.74 2.58
CA THR A 444 -20.50 11.85 2.87
C THR A 444 -20.61 12.89 1.78
N ALA A 445 -21.05 14.10 2.13
CA ALA A 445 -21.27 15.19 1.18
C ALA A 445 -20.00 15.57 0.40
N GLY A 446 -18.89 15.82 1.10
CA GLY A 446 -17.69 16.39 0.48
C GLY A 446 -17.88 17.84 0.01
N LYS A 447 -16.89 18.38 -0.70
CA LYS A 447 -16.95 19.71 -1.32
C LYS A 447 -16.77 19.60 -2.82
N ILE A 448 -17.33 20.54 -3.56
CA ILE A 448 -17.09 20.72 -4.99
C ILE A 448 -15.60 21.02 -5.20
N SER A 449 -15.01 20.42 -6.23
CA SER A 449 -13.62 20.67 -6.64
C SER A 449 -13.52 21.98 -7.42
N HIS A 450 -12.46 22.74 -7.17
CA HIS A 450 -12.15 23.95 -7.93
C HIS A 450 -11.04 23.73 -8.97
N THR A 451 -10.44 22.55 -9.00
CA THR A 451 -9.33 22.24 -9.89
C THR A 451 -9.67 21.14 -10.89
N LEU A 452 -10.94 20.76 -11.06
CA LEU A 452 -11.35 19.76 -12.06
C LEU A 452 -11.09 20.20 -13.50
N THR A 453 -11.06 21.51 -13.74
CA THR A 453 -10.70 22.11 -15.02
C THR A 453 -9.45 22.96 -14.85
N VAL A 454 -8.40 22.67 -15.63
CA VAL A 454 -7.13 23.42 -15.58
C VAL A 454 -6.56 23.64 -16.99
N PRO A 455 -5.79 24.71 -17.22
CA PRO A 455 -5.11 24.93 -18.49
C PRO A 455 -4.01 23.88 -18.70
N SER A 456 -4.30 22.85 -19.50
CA SER A 456 -3.36 21.76 -19.80
C SER A 456 -3.79 20.98 -21.04
N ILE A 457 -2.83 20.32 -21.68
CA ILE A 457 -3.13 19.38 -22.77
C ILE A 457 -3.82 18.13 -22.21
N ARG A 458 -3.38 17.69 -21.02
CA ARG A 458 -3.93 16.52 -20.36
C ARG A 458 -3.91 16.70 -18.85
N HIS A 459 -5.05 16.43 -18.24
CA HIS A 459 -5.27 16.67 -16.83
C HIS A 459 -5.71 15.38 -16.15
N LEU A 460 -4.99 14.98 -15.11
CA LEU A 460 -5.38 13.90 -14.20
C LEU A 460 -5.75 14.50 -12.86
N HIS A 461 -6.80 13.97 -12.25
CA HIS A 461 -7.28 14.45 -10.95
C HIS A 461 -7.50 13.28 -10.01
N TYR A 462 -7.05 13.43 -8.77
CA TYR A 462 -7.43 12.52 -7.69
C TYR A 462 -8.77 12.97 -7.12
N LEU A 463 -9.84 12.36 -7.64
CA LEU A 463 -11.20 12.64 -7.24
C LEU A 463 -11.50 12.02 -5.87
N ILE A 464 -11.96 12.82 -4.92
CA ILE A 464 -12.42 12.34 -3.61
C ILE A 464 -13.72 11.54 -3.80
N LEU A 465 -13.81 10.35 -3.22
CA LEU A 465 -15.01 9.52 -3.24
C LEU A 465 -16.07 10.02 -2.25
N ALA A 466 -16.59 11.22 -2.49
CA ALA A 466 -17.68 11.85 -1.76
C ALA A 466 -18.76 12.36 -2.73
N ARG A 467 -19.96 12.62 -2.22
CA ARG A 467 -21.17 12.89 -3.00
C ARG A 467 -21.01 14.05 -4.00
N PHE A 468 -20.61 15.23 -3.54
CA PHE A 468 -20.47 16.42 -4.38
C PHE A 468 -19.36 16.28 -5.45
N PRO A 469 -18.10 15.88 -5.11
CA PRO A 469 -17.07 15.70 -6.13
C PRO A 469 -17.48 14.69 -7.22
N ILE A 470 -18.07 13.55 -6.83
CA ILE A 470 -18.49 12.52 -7.78
C ILE A 470 -19.60 13.06 -8.69
N LEU A 471 -20.63 13.67 -8.09
CA LEU A 471 -21.75 14.21 -8.85
C LEU A 471 -21.32 15.33 -9.80
N GLN A 472 -20.45 16.22 -9.34
CA GLN A 472 -19.83 17.28 -10.15
C GLN A 472 -19.08 16.69 -11.35
N TYR A 473 -18.22 15.71 -11.11
CA TYR A 473 -17.46 15.04 -12.16
C TYR A 473 -18.38 14.38 -13.21
N CYS A 474 -19.41 13.65 -12.77
CA CYS A 474 -20.42 13.06 -13.65
C CYS A 474 -21.18 14.11 -14.46
N CYS A 475 -21.60 15.21 -13.83
CA CYS A 475 -22.30 16.31 -14.51
C CYS A 475 -21.39 16.95 -15.56
N LYS A 476 -20.10 17.13 -15.27
CA LYS A 476 -19.14 17.72 -16.19
C LYS A 476 -18.86 16.81 -17.41
N LEU A 477 -18.77 15.49 -17.22
CA LEU A 477 -18.70 14.53 -18.33
C LEU A 477 -19.91 14.65 -19.27
N LEU A 478 -21.12 14.65 -18.70
CA LEU A 478 -22.36 14.81 -19.46
C LEU A 478 -22.40 16.16 -20.18
N LEU A 479 -22.05 17.24 -19.49
CA LEU A 479 -22.06 18.59 -20.03
C LEU A 479 -21.15 18.70 -21.26
N LEU A 480 -19.93 18.17 -21.17
CA LEU A 480 -18.98 18.18 -22.29
C LEU A 480 -19.46 17.33 -23.46
N ALA A 481 -20.06 16.15 -23.20
CA ALA A 481 -20.62 15.30 -24.24
C ALA A 481 -21.84 15.94 -24.95
N ILE A 482 -22.67 16.68 -24.23
CA ILE A 482 -23.85 17.37 -24.77
C ILE A 482 -23.46 18.65 -25.52
N LYS A 483 -22.36 19.31 -25.12
CA LYS A 483 -21.87 20.56 -25.73
C LYS A 483 -21.63 20.45 -27.24
N GLU A 484 -21.22 19.27 -27.73
CA GLU A 484 -21.05 18.99 -29.17
C GLU A 484 -22.35 19.21 -29.97
N ASN A 485 -23.51 18.98 -29.35
CA ASN A 485 -24.83 19.08 -29.98
C ASN A 485 -25.48 20.47 -29.86
N PHE A 486 -24.86 21.45 -29.22
CA PHE A 486 -25.43 22.81 -29.13
C PHE A 486 -25.60 23.48 -30.51
N SER A 487 -24.84 23.05 -31.52
CA SER A 487 -24.98 23.53 -32.90
C SER A 487 -26.04 22.77 -33.69
N SER A 488 -26.58 21.67 -33.16
CA SER A 488 -27.58 20.86 -33.85
C SER A 488 -28.89 21.64 -34.00
N PRO A 489 -29.49 21.70 -35.20
CA PRO A 489 -30.73 22.44 -35.42
C PRO A 489 -31.94 21.71 -34.82
N GLY A 490 -32.98 22.49 -34.48
CA GLY A 490 -34.25 21.98 -33.99
C GLY A 490 -34.24 21.49 -32.53
N ASN A 491 -35.22 20.65 -32.19
CA ASN A 491 -35.50 20.22 -30.81
C ASN A 491 -34.33 19.55 -30.11
N ILE A 492 -33.44 18.86 -30.84
CA ILE A 492 -32.27 18.19 -30.23
C ILE A 492 -31.31 19.24 -29.66
N GLY A 493 -31.07 20.34 -30.39
CA GLY A 493 -30.20 21.40 -29.90
C GLY A 493 -30.80 22.14 -28.71
N ASP A 494 -32.11 22.38 -28.70
CA ASP A 494 -32.79 23.02 -27.56
C ASP A 494 -32.79 22.10 -26.33
N LEU A 495 -33.02 20.80 -26.52
CA LEU A 495 -32.94 19.81 -25.46
C LEU A 495 -31.52 19.74 -24.87
N SER A 496 -30.49 19.71 -25.72
CA SER A 496 -29.08 19.74 -25.31
C SER A 496 -28.73 21.01 -24.54
N ILE A 497 -29.19 22.18 -24.99
CA ILE A 497 -29.00 23.45 -24.29
C ILE A 497 -29.70 23.42 -22.92
N GLY A 498 -30.94 22.93 -22.85
CA GLY A 498 -31.68 22.85 -21.59
C GLY A 498 -31.07 21.87 -20.59
N HIS A 499 -30.59 20.71 -21.04
CA HIS A 499 -29.83 19.80 -20.20
C HIS A 499 -28.53 20.42 -19.70
N ALA A 500 -27.83 21.18 -20.54
CA ALA A 500 -26.64 21.91 -20.11
C ALA A 500 -26.98 22.95 -19.02
N LEU A 501 -28.08 23.70 -19.15
CA LEU A 501 -28.55 24.62 -18.12
C LEU A 501 -28.84 23.91 -16.78
N VAL A 502 -29.33 22.68 -16.81
CA VAL A 502 -29.50 21.88 -15.58
C VAL A 502 -28.14 21.53 -14.97
N LEU A 503 -27.21 21.03 -15.78
CA LEU A 503 -25.91 20.52 -15.32
C LEU A 503 -24.97 21.62 -14.81
N ILE A 504 -24.93 22.81 -15.42
CA ILE A 504 -24.03 23.90 -15.00
C ILE A 504 -24.33 24.44 -13.59
N GLN A 505 -25.52 24.17 -13.04
CA GLN A 505 -25.90 24.64 -11.71
C GLN A 505 -24.95 24.14 -10.62
N ILE A 506 -24.35 22.94 -10.77
CA ILE A 506 -23.41 22.39 -9.77
C ILE A 506 -22.08 23.14 -9.74
N ASP A 507 -21.64 23.67 -10.89
CA ASP A 507 -20.37 24.38 -11.04
C ASP A 507 -20.56 25.89 -11.02
N TRP A 508 -21.77 26.39 -10.75
CA TRP A 508 -22.02 27.83 -10.72
C TRP A 508 -21.26 28.50 -9.55
N PRO A 509 -20.53 29.62 -9.77
CA PRO A 509 -20.48 30.46 -10.98
C PRO A 509 -19.29 30.19 -11.93
N GLN A 510 -18.55 29.10 -11.79
CA GLN A 510 -17.37 28.79 -12.62
C GLN A 510 -17.72 28.65 -14.12
N GLU A 511 -18.93 28.15 -14.43
CA GLU A 511 -19.42 27.98 -15.81
C GLU A 511 -20.10 29.22 -16.41
N ALA A 512 -19.91 30.42 -15.85
CA ALA A 512 -20.54 31.64 -16.36
C ALA A 512 -20.26 31.89 -17.86
N ASN A 513 -19.04 31.60 -18.34
CA ASN A 513 -18.69 31.73 -19.75
C ASN A 513 -19.52 30.80 -20.66
N LEU A 514 -19.86 29.60 -20.17
CA LEU A 514 -20.69 28.67 -20.91
C LEU A 514 -22.14 29.14 -20.95
N LEU A 515 -22.65 29.75 -19.88
CA LEU A 515 -23.97 30.36 -19.86
C LEU A 515 -24.06 31.47 -20.92
N THR A 516 -23.07 32.35 -21.04
CA THR A 516 -23.02 33.37 -22.10
C THR A 516 -23.09 32.75 -23.50
N THR A 517 -22.35 31.66 -23.72
CA THR A 517 -22.38 30.93 -25.00
C THR A 517 -23.78 30.33 -25.27
N ILE A 518 -24.45 29.85 -24.24
CA ILE A 518 -25.80 29.29 -24.32
C ILE A 518 -26.82 30.40 -24.65
N THR A 519 -26.77 31.54 -23.95
CA THR A 519 -27.71 32.65 -24.15
C THR A 519 -27.56 33.27 -25.54
N GLU A 520 -26.34 33.45 -26.04
CA GLU A 520 -26.08 33.87 -27.43
C GLU A 520 -26.70 32.90 -28.45
N ARG A 521 -26.61 31.59 -28.20
CA ARG A 521 -27.21 30.58 -29.09
C ARG A 521 -28.73 30.62 -29.06
N ILE A 522 -29.33 30.78 -27.89
CA ILE A 522 -30.78 30.94 -27.76
C ILE A 522 -31.25 32.20 -28.50
N LEU A 523 -30.53 33.32 -28.33
CA LEU A 523 -30.82 34.58 -29.01
C LEU A 523 -30.75 34.44 -30.54
N ASN A 524 -29.71 33.79 -31.05
CA ASN A 524 -29.56 33.55 -32.49
C ASN A 524 -30.65 32.65 -33.08
N ARG A 525 -31.24 31.75 -32.28
CA ARG A 525 -32.35 30.88 -32.71
C ARG A 525 -33.71 31.59 -32.66
N GLY A 526 -33.88 32.59 -31.79
CA GLY A 526 -35.13 33.35 -31.62
C GLY A 526 -36.25 32.58 -30.89
N SER A 527 -36.06 31.29 -30.62
CA SER A 527 -36.93 30.46 -29.79
C SER A 527 -36.13 29.42 -29.02
N PHE A 528 -36.63 29.01 -27.86
CA PHE A 528 -36.04 27.94 -27.06
C PHE A 528 -37.13 27.13 -26.36
N ILE A 529 -37.08 25.81 -26.53
CA ILE A 529 -38.07 24.87 -25.98
C ILE A 529 -37.37 23.91 -25.01
N TYR A 530 -37.80 23.90 -23.74
CA TYR A 530 -37.28 22.95 -22.76
C TYR A 530 -38.35 22.43 -21.81
N PRO A 531 -38.92 21.23 -22.07
CA PRO A 531 -40.03 20.68 -21.28
C PRO A 531 -39.69 20.38 -19.82
N LEU A 532 -38.40 20.18 -19.49
CA LEU A 532 -37.95 19.81 -18.15
C LEU A 532 -37.57 21.01 -17.27
N PHE A 533 -37.78 22.23 -17.76
CA PHE A 533 -37.40 23.47 -17.09
C PHE A 533 -37.93 23.53 -15.65
N GLN A 534 -39.25 23.35 -15.48
CA GLN A 534 -39.92 23.47 -14.18
C GLN A 534 -39.52 22.37 -13.19
N SER A 535 -38.92 21.28 -13.67
CA SER A 535 -38.48 20.19 -12.82
C SER A 535 -37.10 20.46 -12.23
N TYR A 536 -36.15 21.01 -13.00
CA TYR A 536 -34.73 20.94 -12.65
C TYR A 536 -33.93 22.26 -12.67
N ILE A 537 -34.47 23.38 -13.14
CA ILE A 537 -33.74 24.67 -13.17
C ILE A 537 -34.21 25.55 -12.02
N ILE A 538 -33.33 25.81 -11.05
CA ILE A 538 -33.62 26.58 -9.83
C ILE A 538 -32.64 27.74 -9.59
N CYS A 539 -31.46 27.74 -10.23
CA CYS A 539 -30.43 28.77 -10.04
C CYS A 539 -30.92 30.16 -10.47
N ILE A 540 -30.94 31.11 -9.53
CA ILE A 540 -31.50 32.46 -9.72
C ILE A 540 -30.83 33.18 -10.90
N ASP A 541 -29.50 33.17 -11.00
CA ASP A 541 -28.79 33.87 -12.06
C ASP A 541 -29.18 33.35 -13.46
N ILE A 542 -29.36 32.03 -13.60
CA ILE A 542 -29.85 31.42 -14.86
C ILE A 542 -31.29 31.86 -15.16
N LEU A 543 -32.16 31.89 -14.14
CA LEU A 543 -33.55 32.33 -14.27
C LEU A 543 -33.63 33.81 -14.69
N GLU A 544 -32.76 34.66 -14.15
CA GLU A 544 -32.67 36.07 -14.49
C GLU A 544 -32.25 36.27 -15.96
N GLU A 545 -31.21 35.56 -16.42
CA GLU A 545 -30.77 35.60 -17.82
C GLU A 545 -31.87 35.17 -18.80
N LEU A 546 -32.58 34.08 -18.50
CA LEU A 546 -33.72 33.63 -19.32
C LEU A 546 -34.87 34.63 -19.29
N THR A 547 -35.12 35.27 -18.15
CA THR A 547 -36.14 36.32 -18.02
C THR A 547 -35.76 37.56 -18.84
N TYR A 548 -34.48 37.92 -18.89
CA TYR A 548 -33.97 39.02 -19.72
C TYR A 548 -34.16 38.72 -21.21
N LEU A 549 -33.75 37.53 -21.68
CA LEU A 549 -33.92 37.07 -23.06
C LEU A 549 -35.39 37.12 -23.55
N TRP A 550 -36.32 36.79 -22.66
CA TRP A 550 -37.75 36.87 -22.95
C TRP A 550 -38.29 38.30 -23.04
N SER A 551 -37.65 39.25 -22.36
CA SER A 551 -38.08 40.65 -22.33
C SER A 551 -37.86 41.35 -23.68
N ASP A 552 -38.64 42.40 -23.93
CA ASP A 552 -38.48 43.24 -25.13
C ASP A 552 -37.07 43.85 -25.24
N HIS A 553 -36.36 44.01 -24.11
CA HIS A 553 -35.00 44.57 -24.06
C HIS A 553 -33.90 43.53 -24.35
N GLY A 554 -34.18 42.24 -24.14
CA GLY A 554 -33.21 41.14 -24.31
C GLY A 554 -33.43 40.28 -25.56
N GLY A 555 -34.31 40.72 -26.47
CA GLY A 555 -34.52 40.09 -27.78
C GLY A 555 -35.94 39.57 -28.03
N GLY A 556 -36.81 39.53 -27.00
CA GLY A 556 -38.20 39.09 -27.14
C GLY A 556 -38.34 37.64 -27.59
N ILE A 557 -37.44 36.78 -27.11
CA ILE A 557 -37.33 35.37 -27.55
C ILE A 557 -38.55 34.56 -27.09
N SER A 558 -39.05 33.69 -27.97
CA SER A 558 -40.12 32.75 -27.60
C SER A 558 -39.58 31.61 -26.74
N LEU A 559 -39.86 31.62 -25.45
CA LEU A 559 -39.49 30.56 -24.50
C LEU A 559 -40.69 29.64 -24.22
N ASP A 560 -40.58 28.37 -24.61
CA ASP A 560 -41.55 27.33 -24.27
C ASP A 560 -40.97 26.42 -23.17
N ILE A 561 -41.17 26.87 -21.93
CA ILE A 561 -40.60 26.26 -20.71
C ILE A 561 -41.66 25.60 -19.83
N THR A 562 -42.90 25.52 -20.31
CA THR A 562 -44.00 24.89 -19.57
C THR A 562 -44.64 23.82 -20.45
N THR A 563 -44.95 22.66 -19.87
CA THR A 563 -45.50 21.50 -20.60
C THR A 563 -46.88 21.77 -21.23
N GLY A 564 -47.49 22.94 -20.98
CA GLY A 564 -48.79 23.35 -21.50
C GLY A 564 -48.78 24.42 -22.61
N MET A 565 -47.66 25.09 -22.89
CA MET A 565 -47.65 26.25 -23.79
C MET A 565 -47.64 25.90 -25.29
N ALA A 566 -47.11 24.73 -25.67
CA ALA A 566 -47.15 24.23 -27.05
C ALA A 566 -48.56 24.08 -27.65
N ILE A 567 -49.58 23.83 -26.80
CA ILE A 567 -50.97 23.65 -27.25
C ILE A 567 -51.64 25.00 -27.56
N ILE A 568 -51.17 26.10 -26.97
CA ILE A 568 -51.80 27.42 -27.09
C ILE A 568 -51.26 28.18 -28.32
N GLN A 569 -49.97 28.09 -28.62
CA GLN A 569 -49.38 28.82 -29.76
C GLN A 569 -49.86 28.33 -31.14
N ASN A 570 -50.26 27.05 -31.26
CA ASN A 570 -50.84 26.52 -32.51
C ASN A 570 -52.31 26.92 -32.74
N ARG A 571 -52.97 27.58 -31.76
CA ARG A 571 -54.26 28.22 -31.99
C ARG A 571 -54.03 29.64 -32.47
N ARG A 572 -54.10 29.83 -33.79
CA ARG A 572 -54.30 31.12 -34.46
C ARG A 572 -55.59 31.78 -33.91
N VAL A 573 -55.50 32.50 -32.80
CA VAL A 573 -56.60 33.29 -32.22
C VAL A 573 -56.08 34.65 -31.83
N THR A 574 -56.27 35.59 -32.74
CA THR A 574 -56.22 37.02 -32.53
C THR A 574 -57.25 37.44 -31.47
N THR A 575 -56.85 37.76 -30.23
CA THR A 575 -57.56 38.70 -29.34
C THR A 575 -56.60 39.25 -28.26
N ARG A 576 -56.70 40.56 -27.97
CA ARG A 576 -55.84 41.38 -27.07
C ARG A 576 -55.73 40.92 -25.59
N GLY A 577 -56.15 39.70 -25.24
CA GLY A 577 -56.16 39.14 -23.88
C GLY A 577 -55.33 37.87 -23.68
N ALA A 578 -55.03 37.10 -24.73
CA ALA A 578 -54.29 35.84 -24.63
C ALA A 578 -52.82 36.05 -24.22
N ASP A 579 -52.18 37.10 -24.74
CA ASP A 579 -50.79 37.43 -24.43
C ASP A 579 -50.58 37.82 -22.95
N LYS A 580 -51.61 38.38 -22.28
CA LYS A 580 -51.51 38.70 -20.86
C LYS A 580 -51.46 37.44 -19.98
N GLY A 581 -52.23 36.41 -20.33
CA GLY A 581 -52.23 35.13 -19.61
C GLY A 581 -50.89 34.43 -19.71
N VAL A 582 -50.35 34.34 -20.93
CA VAL A 582 -49.03 33.75 -21.20
C VAL A 582 -47.91 34.47 -20.44
N ARG A 583 -47.95 35.82 -20.40
CA ARG A 583 -46.96 36.62 -19.64
C ARG A 583 -47.03 36.38 -18.12
N GLU A 584 -48.21 36.16 -17.55
CA GLU A 584 -48.34 35.89 -16.12
C GLU A 584 -47.97 34.45 -15.76
N GLU A 585 -48.29 33.46 -16.60
CA GLU A 585 -47.86 32.06 -16.42
C GLU A 585 -46.33 31.93 -16.43
N PHE A 586 -45.66 32.61 -17.37
CA PHE A 586 -44.19 32.63 -17.42
C PHE A 586 -43.59 33.24 -16.14
N LYS A 587 -44.06 34.41 -15.70
CA LYS A 587 -43.59 35.04 -14.46
C LYS A 587 -43.84 34.16 -13.24
N GLN A 588 -44.99 33.47 -13.20
CA GLN A 588 -45.33 32.55 -12.12
C GLN A 588 -44.36 31.35 -12.11
N ALA A 589 -44.07 30.76 -13.28
CA ALA A 589 -43.09 29.69 -13.41
C ALA A 589 -41.70 30.12 -12.91
N MET A 590 -41.22 31.31 -13.31
CA MET A 590 -39.95 31.86 -12.83
C MET A 590 -39.92 32.05 -11.31
N ARG A 591 -40.97 32.65 -10.74
CA ARG A 591 -41.10 32.83 -9.28
C ARG A 591 -41.12 31.51 -8.53
N GLN A 592 -41.81 30.49 -9.07
CA GLN A 592 -41.85 29.16 -8.47
C GLN A 592 -40.48 28.48 -8.48
N GLN A 593 -39.70 28.62 -9.56
CA GLN A 593 -38.34 28.10 -9.60
C GLN A 593 -37.40 28.85 -8.66
N ALA A 594 -37.45 30.18 -8.65
CA ALA A 594 -36.62 31.00 -7.75
C ALA A 594 -36.92 30.70 -6.26
N ALA A 595 -38.17 30.38 -5.91
CA ALA A 595 -38.54 29.99 -4.56
C ALA A 595 -37.95 28.63 -4.11
N ARG A 596 -37.49 27.80 -5.07
CA ARG A 596 -36.84 26.52 -4.78
C ARG A 596 -35.35 26.66 -4.49
N ASP A 597 -34.74 27.78 -4.84
CA ASP A 597 -33.34 28.05 -4.54
C ASP A 597 -33.13 28.10 -3.01
N GLY A 598 -32.11 27.42 -2.53
CA GLY A 598 -31.83 27.26 -1.10
C GLY A 598 -32.81 26.38 -0.29
N THR A 599 -33.93 25.92 -0.86
CA THR A 599 -34.88 25.00 -0.20
C THR A 599 -34.81 23.58 -0.74
N VAL A 600 -34.49 23.41 -2.02
CA VAL A 600 -34.24 22.11 -2.65
C VAL A 600 -32.73 21.89 -2.73
N TYR A 601 -32.26 20.76 -2.22
CA TYR A 601 -30.87 20.34 -2.32
C TYR A 601 -30.51 20.06 -3.79
N LEU A 602 -29.55 20.81 -4.32
CA LEU A 602 -29.15 20.75 -5.73
C LEU A 602 -28.62 19.37 -6.13
N ASP A 603 -27.89 18.71 -5.24
CA ASP A 603 -27.38 17.36 -5.45
C ASP A 603 -28.49 16.32 -5.61
N GLU A 604 -29.54 16.37 -4.78
CA GLU A 604 -30.72 15.50 -4.94
C GLU A 604 -31.48 15.79 -6.24
N LEU A 605 -31.51 17.06 -6.66
CA LEU A 605 -32.17 17.48 -7.88
C LEU A 605 -31.45 16.92 -9.12
N LEU A 606 -30.12 17.01 -9.14
CA LEU A 606 -29.27 16.50 -10.20
C LEU A 606 -29.22 14.96 -10.22
N GLU A 607 -29.22 14.34 -9.05
CA GLU A 607 -29.38 12.88 -8.91
C GLU A 607 -30.68 12.42 -9.59
N LYS A 608 -31.81 13.07 -9.27
CA LYS A 608 -33.12 12.77 -9.89
C LYS A 608 -33.10 13.02 -11.39
N PHE A 609 -32.46 14.09 -11.85
CA PHE A 609 -32.33 14.38 -13.29
C PHE A 609 -31.60 13.25 -14.03
N ILE A 610 -30.43 12.84 -13.53
CA ILE A 610 -29.62 11.78 -14.16
C ILE A 610 -30.38 10.44 -14.18
N ILE A 611 -31.04 10.07 -13.08
CA ILE A 611 -31.72 8.78 -12.96
C ILE A 611 -33.02 8.75 -13.78
N ASN A 612 -33.87 9.76 -13.62
CA ASN A 612 -35.22 9.73 -14.19
C ASN A 612 -35.23 10.07 -15.69
N GLU A 613 -34.32 10.94 -16.14
CA GLU A 613 -34.32 11.47 -17.51
C GLU A 613 -33.28 10.80 -18.40
N GLN A 614 -32.68 9.67 -17.99
CA GLN A 614 -31.60 8.98 -18.71
C GLN A 614 -31.90 8.78 -20.22
N ASN A 615 -33.13 8.41 -20.57
CA ASN A 615 -33.51 8.20 -21.99
C ASN A 615 -33.48 9.50 -22.78
N VAL A 616 -33.93 10.60 -22.16
CA VAL A 616 -33.97 11.94 -22.77
C VAL A 616 -32.55 12.50 -22.88
N ILE A 617 -31.73 12.32 -21.84
CA ILE A 617 -30.31 12.67 -21.85
C ILE A 617 -29.58 11.93 -22.98
N LEU A 618 -29.84 10.63 -23.16
CA LEU A 618 -29.24 9.82 -24.23
C LEU A 618 -29.55 10.37 -25.63
N HIS A 619 -30.76 10.91 -25.84
CA HIS A 619 -31.13 11.54 -27.11
C HIS A 619 -30.33 12.82 -27.41
N SER A 620 -29.83 13.49 -26.37
CA SER A 620 -29.01 14.71 -26.45
C SER A 620 -27.51 14.46 -26.47
N LEU A 621 -27.05 13.22 -26.22
CA LEU A 621 -25.65 12.83 -26.36
C LEU A 621 -25.31 12.66 -27.85
N GLY A 622 -24.08 13.01 -28.23
CA GLY A 622 -23.61 12.84 -29.62
C GLY A 622 -23.81 11.39 -30.08
N ARG A 623 -24.31 11.17 -31.30
CA ARG A 623 -24.23 9.81 -31.86
C ARG A 623 -22.76 9.51 -32.16
N PRO A 624 -22.28 8.28 -31.91
CA PRO A 624 -20.97 7.89 -32.40
C PRO A 624 -20.94 8.17 -33.91
N GLN A 625 -20.00 8.99 -34.36
CA GLN A 625 -19.67 9.02 -35.77
C GLN A 625 -19.27 7.58 -36.10
N CYS A 626 -20.13 6.86 -36.83
CA CYS A 626 -19.70 5.64 -37.50
C CYS A 626 -18.39 5.99 -38.21
N ALA A 627 -17.29 5.43 -37.74
CA ALA A 627 -16.08 5.39 -38.53
C ALA A 627 -16.50 4.74 -39.85
N ASP A 628 -16.51 5.53 -40.91
CA ASP A 628 -16.59 5.02 -42.26
C ASP A 628 -15.48 3.96 -42.39
N LEU A 629 -15.87 2.70 -42.37
CA LEU A 629 -15.05 1.58 -42.80
C LEU A 629 -14.76 1.80 -44.29
N ARG A 630 -13.59 2.37 -44.57
CA ARG A 630 -12.88 2.24 -45.84
C ARG A 630 -11.42 1.92 -45.61
#